data_AF-A0A9C8C5K5-F1
#
_entry.id   AF-A0A9C8C5K5-F1
#
_cell.length_a   1.000
_cell.length_b   1.000
_cell.length_c   1.000
_cell.angle_alpha   90.00
_cell.angle_beta   90.00
_cell.angle_gamma   90.00
#
_symmetry.space_group_name_H-M   'P 1'
#
loop_
_entity.id
_entity.type
_entity.pdbx_description
1 polymer ?
#
loop_
_entity_poly.entity_id
_entity_poly.type
_entity_poly.pdbx_seq_one_letter_code
_entity_poly.pdbx_strand_id
1 'polypeptide(L)' 'MEITKVIVRLVDMNKVRAVASVTFDEELVVHNMRIVEG' A
#
# COMPACT_ATOMS: atom_id res chain seq x y z
N MET A 1 3.41 -5.74 -16.21
CA MET A 1 3.36 -5.56 -14.75
C MET A 1 2.20 -4.64 -14.43
N GLU A 2 1.13 -5.25 -13.94
CA GLU A 2 -0.14 -4.62 -13.59
C GLU A 2 -0.42 -4.81 -12.10
N ILE A 3 -1.09 -3.84 -11.48
CA ILE A 3 -1.52 -3.97 -10.08
C ILE A 3 -2.79 -4.82 -10.06
N THR A 4 -2.72 -6.00 -9.47
CA THR A 4 -3.86 -6.94 -9.41
C THR A 4 -4.58 -6.91 -8.08
N LYS A 5 -3.93 -6.43 -7.00
CA LYS A 5 -4.56 -6.31 -5.68
C LYS A 5 -3.93 -5.20 -4.85
N VAL A 6 -4.76 -4.49 -4.08
CA VAL A 6 -4.31 -3.51 -3.09
C VAL A 6 -5.02 -3.78 -1.76
N ILE A 7 -4.25 -3.92 -0.69
CA ILE A 7 -4.74 -4.01 0.68
C ILE A 7 -4.25 -2.79 1.43
N VAL A 8 -5.17 -2.04 2.04
CA VAL A 8 -4.88 -0.81 2.77
C VAL A 8 -5.32 -0.95 4.22
N ARG A 9 -4.44 -0.56 5.14
CA ARG A 9 -4.74 -0.39 6.56
C ARG A 9 -4.58 1.09 6.92
N LEU A 10 -5.68 1.72 7.32
CA LEU A 10 -5.67 3.10 7.80
C LEU A 10 -4.81 3.19 9.07
N VAL A 11 -3.98 4.24 9.11
CA VAL A 11 -3.20 4.63 10.30
C VAL A 11 -3.29 6.13 10.43
N ASP A 12 -3.31 6.63 11.66
CA ASP A 12 -3.27 8.07 11.90
C ASP A 12 -1.94 8.42 12.56
N MET A 13 -0.95 8.75 11.73
CA MET A 13 0.43 9.01 12.17
C MET A 13 1.05 10.16 11.39
N ASN A 14 1.01 11.37 11.95
CA ASN A 14 1.56 12.58 11.30
C ASN A 14 1.06 12.70 9.85
N LYS A 15 2.00 12.71 8.88
CA LYS A 15 1.71 12.74 7.44
C LYS A 15 1.30 11.38 6.85
N VAL A 16 1.44 10.27 7.57
CA VAL A 16 1.07 8.94 7.06
C VAL A 16 -0.39 8.67 7.37
N ARG A 17 -1.20 8.45 6.33
CA ARG A 17 -2.64 8.18 6.41
C ARG A 17 -3.00 6.70 6.29
N ALA A 18 -2.11 5.91 5.69
CA ALA A 18 -2.29 4.46 5.62
C ALA A 18 -0.98 3.73 5.33
N VAL A 19 -0.96 2.43 5.64
CA VAL A 19 0.03 1.48 5.15
C VAL A 19 -0.67 0.54 4.17
N ALA A 20 -0.03 0.25 3.04
CA ALA A 20 -0.56 -0.59 1.98
C ALA A 20 0.38 -1.74 1.64
N SER A 21 -0.22 -2.81 1.12
CA SER A 21 0.47 -3.85 0.37
C SER A 21 -0.14 -3.92 -1.03
N VAL A 22 0.71 -4.03 -2.05
CA VAL A 22 0.30 -4.07 -3.45
C VAL A 22 0.80 -5.37 -4.07
N THR A 23 -0.08 -6.07 -4.77
CA THR A 23 0.26 -7.26 -5.55
C THR A 23 0.33 -6.91 -7.02
N PHE A 24 1.39 -7.37 -7.68
CA PHE A 24 1.60 -7.22 -9.11
C PHE A 24 1.51 -8.57 -9.80
N ASP A 25 0.77 -8.62 -10.91
CA ASP A 25 0.59 -9.80 -11.75
C ASP A 25 0.16 -11.07 -10.98
N GLU A 26 -0.44 -10.93 -9.79
CA GLU A 26 -0.76 -12.01 -8.83
C GLU A 26 0.45 -12.78 -8.25
N GLU A 27 1.67 -12.47 -8.68
CA GLU A 27 2.87 -13.23 -8.34
C GLU A 27 3.77 -12.52 -7.32
N LEU A 28 3.79 -11.19 -7.32
CA LEU A 28 4.71 -10.41 -6.48
C LEU A 28 3.95 -9.49 -5.52
N VAL A 29 4.23 -9.60 -4.22
CA VAL A 29 3.65 -8.72 -3.20
C VAL A 29 4.71 -7.78 -2.62
N VAL A 30 4.42 -6.48 -2.64
CA VAL A 30 5.23 -5.45 -2.01
C VAL A 30 4.50 -4.93 -0.77
N HIS A 31 5.14 -5.06 0.40
CA HIS A 31 4.59 -4.64 1.69
C HIS A 31 5.15 -3.28 2.14
N ASN A 32 4.50 -2.72 3.17
CA ASN A 32 4.92 -1.49 3.87
C ASN A 32 4.97 -0.22 3.01
N MET A 33 4.19 -0.18 1.92
CA MET A 33 3.97 1.07 1.18
C MET A 33 3.23 2.08 2.06
N ARG A 34 3.60 3.36 2.00
CA ARG A 34 2.99 4.41 2.84
C ARG A 34 2.18 5.35 1.97
N ILE A 35 0.92 5.56 2.36
CA ILE A 35 0.09 6.63 1.80
C ILE A 35 0.33 7.85 2.67
N VAL A 36 0.92 8.88 2.07
CA VAL A 36 1.32 10.11 2.77
C VAL A 36 0.52 11.30 2.24
N GLU A 37 0.15 12.19 3.14
CA GLU A 37 -0.39 13.51 2.82
C GLU A 37 0.77 14.47 2.57
N GLY A 38 0.81 15.03 1.35
CA GLY A 38 1.83 15.95 0.86
C GLY A 38 1.79 17.29 1.56
#